data_AF-A0AAE7B517-F1
#
_entry.id   AF-A0AAE7B517-F1
#
_cell.length_a   1.000
_cell.length_b   1.000
_cell.length_c   1.000
_cell.angle_alpha   90.00
_cell.angle_beta   90.00
_cell.angle_gamma   90.00
#
_symmetry.space_group_name_H-M   'P 1'
#
loop_
_entity.id
_entity.type
_entity.pdbx_description
1 polymer ?
#
loop_
_entity_poly.entity_id
_entity_poly.type
_entity_poly.pdbx_seq_one_letter_code
_entity_poly.pdbx_strand_id
1 'polypeptide(L)'
;MDIKLLIISTFFSLSILLITSIISCYKLPKRKYPKYFLLFTISFLIGQFLTIYRNIIPDILSIVCGNLLLVIGYIFLYIGIRDLLNLNAQWNNRYLIPIGVMFIGFILFTYIDYSLAMRIIIFSIFCIIYGLIVSWLFFENKNKGFKIFNIISLVLFLIGAVLFLIRTFKASTIKIHGNYLSTTDLMISLVYGYLLIMTIWLTILLIKHSNHITFTKSKNNK
;
A
#
# COMPACT_ATOMS: atom_id res chain seq x y z
N MET A 1 5.81 5.27 21.71
CA MET A 1 4.81 4.24 21.33
C MET A 1 5.56 2.97 21.02
N ASP A 2 5.14 1.82 21.55
CA ASP A 2 5.80 0.54 21.28
C ASP A 2 5.60 0.14 19.81
N ILE A 3 6.70 -0.03 19.08
CA ILE A 3 6.71 -0.44 17.66
C ILE A 3 6.05 -1.81 17.47
N LYS A 4 6.15 -2.70 18.46
CA LYS A 4 5.55 -4.04 18.41
C LYS A 4 4.02 -3.94 18.39
N LEU A 5 3.47 -3.11 19.28
CA LEU A 5 2.02 -2.86 19.34
C LEU A 5 1.51 -2.29 18.02
N LEU A 6 2.26 -1.37 17.43
CA LEU A 6 1.92 -0.75 16.15
C LEU A 6 1.94 -1.77 15.00
N ILE A 7 2.96 -2.63 14.93
CA ILE A 7 3.06 -3.71 13.94
C ILE A 7 1.87 -4.67 14.08
N ILE A 8 1.60 -5.15 15.30
CA ILE A 8 0.45 -6.04 15.57
C ILE A 8 -0.86 -5.37 15.14
N SER A 9 -1.03 -4.09 15.46
CA SER A 9 -2.21 -3.31 15.07
C SER A 9 -2.33 -3.21 13.55
N THR A 10 -1.21 -3.03 12.82
CA THR A 10 -1.23 -3.00 11.35
C THR A 10 -1.61 -4.35 10.74
N PHE A 11 -1.13 -5.48 11.30
CA PHE A 11 -1.56 -6.82 10.86
C PHE A 11 -3.05 -7.05 11.10
N PHE A 12 -3.54 -6.62 12.26
CA PHE A 12 -4.95 -6.71 12.58
C PHE A 12 -5.81 -5.90 11.60
N SER A 13 -5.41 -4.66 11.31
CA SER A 13 -6.12 -3.82 10.34
C SER A 13 -6.07 -4.37 8.91
N LEU A 14 -4.93 -4.93 8.47
CA LEU A 14 -4.82 -5.62 7.18
C LEU A 14 -5.74 -6.85 7.13
N SER A 15 -5.85 -7.61 8.22
CA SER A 15 -6.76 -8.77 8.30
C SER A 15 -8.22 -8.35 8.15
N ILE A 16 -8.62 -7.21 8.75
CA ILE A 16 -9.97 -6.65 8.56
C ILE A 16 -10.19 -6.24 7.10
N LEU A 17 -9.22 -5.57 6.48
CA LEU A 17 -9.31 -5.19 5.07
C LEU A 17 -9.40 -6.42 4.16
N LEU A 18 -8.70 -7.50 4.49
CA LEU A 18 -8.74 -8.78 3.77
C LEU A 18 -10.16 -9.35 3.77
N ILE A 19 -10.75 -9.52 4.95
CA ILE A 19 -12.11 -10.04 5.12
C ILE A 19 -13.12 -9.14 4.38
N THR A 20 -12.99 -7.83 4.53
CA THR A 20 -13.87 -6.85 3.85
C THR A 20 -13.74 -6.95 2.32
N SER A 21 -12.53 -7.18 1.81
CA SER A 21 -12.27 -7.38 0.39
C SER A 21 -12.89 -8.67 -0.14
N ILE A 22 -12.80 -9.76 0.62
CA ILE A 22 -13.46 -11.04 0.32
C ILE A 22 -14.99 -10.85 0.26
N ILE A 23 -15.59 -10.26 1.29
CA ILE A 23 -17.03 -9.99 1.34
C ILE A 23 -17.46 -9.12 0.15
N SER A 24 -16.67 -8.11 -0.20
CA SER A 24 -16.96 -7.22 -1.33
C SER A 24 -16.83 -7.93 -2.68
N CYS A 25 -15.92 -8.88 -2.83
CA CYS A 25 -15.83 -9.74 -4.02
C CYS A 25 -17.10 -10.57 -4.21
N TYR A 26 -17.62 -11.16 -3.13
CA TYR A 26 -18.87 -11.92 -3.17
C TYR A 26 -20.09 -11.04 -3.46
N LYS A 27 -20.17 -9.84 -2.87
CA LYS A 27 -21.29 -8.92 -3.11
C LYS A 27 -21.29 -8.31 -4.52
N LEU A 28 -20.12 -8.13 -5.13
CA LEU A 28 -19.96 -7.41 -6.40
C LEU A 28 -19.15 -8.21 -7.44
N PRO A 29 -19.62 -9.38 -7.89
CA PRO A 29 -18.84 -10.27 -8.77
C PRO A 29 -18.51 -9.65 -10.14
N LYS A 30 -19.32 -8.68 -10.60
CA LYS A 30 -19.10 -7.96 -11.86
C LYS A 30 -18.06 -6.84 -11.78
N ARG A 31 -17.66 -6.40 -10.57
CA ARG A 31 -16.68 -5.32 -10.36
C ARG A 31 -15.31 -5.91 -10.08
N LYS A 32 -14.24 -5.27 -10.58
CA LYS A 32 -12.88 -5.81 -10.46
C LYS A 32 -12.14 -5.24 -9.25
N TYR A 33 -12.46 -4.01 -8.82
CA TYR A 33 -11.77 -3.34 -7.71
C TYR A 33 -11.70 -4.18 -6.42
N PRO A 34 -12.74 -4.91 -5.98
CA PRO A 34 -12.62 -5.71 -4.75
C PRO A 34 -11.52 -6.78 -4.86
N LYS A 35 -11.33 -7.36 -6.05
CA LYS A 35 -10.28 -8.35 -6.31
C LYS A 35 -8.89 -7.73 -6.22
N TYR A 36 -8.73 -6.50 -6.71
CA TYR A 36 -7.44 -5.80 -6.61
C TYR A 36 -7.12 -5.37 -5.17
N PHE A 37 -8.12 -4.96 -4.39
CA PHE A 37 -7.94 -4.70 -2.95
C PHE A 37 -7.58 -5.98 -2.18
N LEU A 38 -8.19 -7.12 -2.55
CA LEU A 38 -7.83 -8.43 -2.01
C LEU A 38 -6.36 -8.78 -2.31
N LEU A 39 -5.95 -8.66 -3.58
CA LEU A 39 -4.56 -8.91 -4.00
C LEU A 39 -3.58 -7.96 -3.31
N PHE A 40 -3.89 -6.66 -3.22
CA PHE A 40 -3.12 -5.69 -2.43
C PHE A 40 -2.89 -6.20 -1.00
N THR A 41 -3.98 -6.61 -0.34
CA THR A 41 -3.93 -6.99 1.08
C THR A 41 -3.14 -8.28 1.29
N ILE A 42 -3.32 -9.28 0.43
CA ILE A 42 -2.55 -10.53 0.46
C ILE A 42 -1.07 -10.26 0.24
N SER A 43 -0.72 -9.49 -0.80
CA SER A 43 0.68 -9.14 -1.08
C SER A 43 1.30 -8.34 0.06
N PHE A 44 0.56 -7.40 0.68
CA PHE A 44 1.05 -6.64 1.83
C PHE A 44 1.26 -7.50 3.08
N LEU A 45 0.32 -8.40 3.39
CA LEU A 45 0.43 -9.30 4.54
C LEU A 45 1.63 -10.22 4.42
N ILE A 46 1.79 -10.88 3.27
CA ILE A 46 2.92 -11.79 3.01
C ILE A 46 4.23 -11.00 2.97
N GLY A 47 4.25 -9.84 2.29
CA GLY A 47 5.43 -8.98 2.23
C GLY A 47 5.89 -8.53 3.62
N GLN A 48 4.96 -8.04 4.45
CA GLN A 48 5.28 -7.64 5.83
C GLN A 48 5.78 -8.82 6.66
N PHE A 49 5.10 -9.97 6.58
CA PHE A 49 5.50 -11.17 7.29
C PHE A 49 6.96 -11.54 6.94
N LEU A 50 7.30 -11.62 5.66
CA LEU A 50 8.66 -11.93 5.21
C LEU A 50 9.69 -10.90 5.72
N THR A 51 9.36 -9.60 5.70
CA THR A 51 10.29 -8.56 6.17
C THR A 51 10.52 -8.57 7.68
N ILE A 52 9.55 -9.02 8.48
CA ILE A 52 9.68 -9.09 9.95
C ILE A 52 10.52 -10.27 10.38
N TYR A 53 10.38 -11.42 9.70
CA TYR A 53 11.21 -12.61 9.92
C TYR A 53 12.59 -12.51 9.25
N ARG A 54 13.05 -11.29 8.96
CA ARG A 54 14.42 -11.02 8.55
C ARG A 54 15.39 -11.52 9.64
N ASN A 55 16.52 -12.07 9.21
CA ASN A 55 17.51 -12.79 10.04
C ASN A 55 17.09 -14.21 10.48
N ILE A 56 15.84 -14.62 10.26
CA ILE A 56 15.38 -16.01 10.50
C ILE A 56 15.27 -16.77 9.17
N ILE A 57 14.78 -16.10 8.12
CA ILE A 57 14.59 -16.64 6.77
C ILE A 57 15.68 -16.10 5.84
N PRO A 58 16.11 -16.84 4.78
CA PRO A 58 17.08 -16.36 3.80
C PRO A 58 16.82 -14.94 3.29
N ASP A 59 17.89 -14.16 3.13
CA ASP A 59 17.83 -12.74 2.73
C ASP A 59 17.09 -12.52 1.40
N ILE A 60 17.18 -13.46 0.47
CA ILE A 60 16.45 -13.38 -0.81
C ILE A 60 14.94 -13.34 -0.58
N LEU A 61 14.43 -14.13 0.36
CA LEU A 61 13.00 -14.20 0.66
C LEU A 61 12.57 -13.03 1.55
N SER A 62 13.32 -12.73 2.60
CA SER A 62 12.93 -11.71 3.58
C SER A 62 13.12 -10.29 3.06
N ILE A 63 14.22 -10.02 2.33
CA ILE A 63 14.55 -8.69 1.82
C ILE A 63 14.01 -8.49 0.40
N VAL A 64 14.39 -9.33 -0.55
CA VAL A 64 14.04 -9.09 -1.96
C VAL A 64 12.57 -9.42 -2.22
N CYS A 65 12.14 -10.66 -1.97
CA CYS A 65 10.74 -11.06 -2.18
C CYS A 65 9.79 -10.30 -1.26
N GLY A 66 10.14 -10.09 0.01
CA GLY A 66 9.35 -9.33 0.96
C GLY A 66 9.05 -7.91 0.47
N ASN A 67 10.07 -7.13 0.11
CA ASN A 67 9.88 -5.77 -0.39
C ASN A 67 9.22 -5.72 -1.78
N LEU A 68 9.51 -6.69 -2.65
CA LEU A 68 8.86 -6.78 -3.96
C LEU A 68 7.36 -7.03 -3.84
N LEU A 69 6.93 -7.88 -2.90
CA LEU A 69 5.51 -8.10 -2.62
C LEU A 69 4.81 -6.84 -2.14
N LEU A 70 5.47 -6.00 -1.34
CA LEU A 70 4.93 -4.68 -0.96
C LEU A 70 4.75 -3.77 -2.18
N VAL A 71 5.73 -3.74 -3.10
CA VAL A 71 5.64 -2.98 -4.36
C VAL A 71 4.48 -3.48 -5.22
N ILE A 72 4.38 -4.79 -5.44
CA ILE A 72 3.31 -5.44 -6.20
C ILE A 72 1.94 -5.11 -5.57
N GLY A 73 1.84 -5.18 -4.24
CA GLY A 73 0.64 -4.80 -3.53
C GLY A 73 0.22 -3.36 -3.85
N TYR A 74 1.16 -2.41 -3.81
CA TYR A 74 0.87 -1.00 -4.07
C TYR A 74 0.39 -0.77 -5.51
N ILE A 75 0.91 -1.53 -6.47
CA ILE A 75 0.45 -1.53 -7.85
C ILE A 75 -1.00 -2.05 -7.93
N PHE A 76 -1.33 -3.14 -7.24
CA PHE A 76 -2.72 -3.61 -7.16
C PHE A 76 -3.63 -2.58 -6.50
N LEU A 77 -3.17 -1.87 -5.47
CA LEU A 77 -3.91 -0.77 -4.86
C LEU A 77 -4.21 0.33 -5.90
N TYR A 78 -3.20 0.74 -6.66
CA TYR A 78 -3.38 1.72 -7.74
C TYR A 78 -4.40 1.26 -8.80
N ILE A 79 -4.28 0.02 -9.29
CA ILE A 79 -5.22 -0.55 -10.27
C ILE A 79 -6.63 -0.64 -9.67
N GLY A 80 -6.75 -1.04 -8.40
CA GLY A 80 -8.00 -1.12 -7.67
C GLY A 80 -8.67 0.24 -7.50
N ILE A 81 -7.91 1.29 -7.20
CA ILE A 81 -8.44 2.65 -7.08
C ILE A 81 -8.92 3.19 -8.43
N ARG A 82 -8.20 2.91 -9.52
CA ARG A 82 -8.68 3.28 -10.87
C ARG A 82 -10.01 2.61 -11.18
N ASP A 83 -10.13 1.31 -10.97
CA ASP A 83 -11.39 0.59 -11.22
C ASP A 83 -12.52 1.07 -10.30
N LEU A 84 -12.20 1.40 -9.03
CA LEU A 84 -13.15 1.98 -8.07
C LEU A 84 -13.68 3.34 -8.52
N LEU A 85 -12.83 4.15 -9.15
CA LEU A 85 -13.19 5.44 -9.77
C LEU A 85 -13.80 5.29 -11.17
N ASN A 86 -14.01 4.06 -11.65
CA ASN A 86 -14.49 3.73 -13.01
C ASN A 86 -13.58 4.26 -14.13
N LEU A 87 -12.27 4.31 -13.88
CA LEU A 87 -11.28 4.69 -14.87
C LEU A 87 -10.73 3.46 -15.58
N ASN A 88 -10.57 3.55 -16.90
CA ASN A 88 -9.90 2.50 -17.65
C ASN A 88 -8.46 2.33 -17.17
N ALA A 89 -7.96 1.08 -17.21
CA ALA A 89 -6.55 0.81 -16.99
C ALA A 89 -5.76 1.50 -18.10
N GLN A 90 -4.99 2.54 -17.75
CA GLN A 90 -4.24 3.30 -18.74
C GLN A 90 -3.14 2.45 -19.38
N TRP A 91 -2.59 1.49 -18.64
CA TRP A 91 -1.38 0.77 -19.04
C TRP A 91 -1.68 -0.72 -19.20
N ASN A 92 -1.91 -1.17 -20.44
CA ASN A 92 -1.99 -2.59 -20.80
C ASN A 92 -0.66 -3.28 -20.46
N ASN A 93 -0.57 -3.91 -19.28
CA ASN A 93 0.58 -4.65 -18.74
C ASN A 93 1.86 -3.85 -18.40
N ARG A 94 1.93 -2.55 -18.67
CA ARG A 94 3.15 -1.75 -18.35
C ARG A 94 3.41 -1.60 -16.84
N TYR A 95 2.52 -2.09 -15.99
CA TYR A 95 2.75 -2.20 -14.55
C TYR A 95 3.91 -3.14 -14.18
N LEU A 96 4.36 -4.00 -15.11
CA LEU A 96 5.54 -4.84 -14.91
C LEU A 96 6.85 -4.04 -14.92
N ILE A 97 6.89 -2.88 -15.57
CA ILE A 97 8.10 -2.03 -15.65
C ILE A 97 8.55 -1.60 -14.25
N PRO A 98 7.73 -0.93 -13.42
CA PRO A 98 8.15 -0.54 -12.07
C PRO A 98 8.47 -1.74 -11.19
N ILE A 99 7.81 -2.89 -11.37
CA ILE A 99 8.15 -4.14 -10.64
C ILE A 99 9.56 -4.58 -11.00
N GLY A 100 9.90 -4.63 -12.29
CA GLY A 100 11.23 -5.01 -12.76
C GLY A 100 12.31 -4.05 -12.28
N VAL A 101 12.07 -2.74 -12.35
CA VAL A 101 13.01 -1.72 -11.84
C VAL A 101 13.25 -1.90 -10.34
N MET A 102 12.18 -2.10 -9.55
CA MET A 102 12.32 -2.33 -8.11
C MET A 102 13.02 -3.64 -7.79
N PHE A 103 12.76 -4.71 -8.55
CA PHE A 103 13.43 -6.00 -8.39
C PHE A 103 14.94 -5.88 -8.62
N ILE A 104 15.35 -5.26 -9.72
CA ILE A 104 16.77 -5.03 -10.04
C ILE A 104 17.42 -4.16 -8.95
N GLY A 105 16.75 -3.08 -8.54
CA GLY A 105 17.23 -2.22 -7.45
C GLY A 105 17.42 -2.98 -6.14
N PHE A 106 16.46 -3.82 -5.75
CA PHE A 106 16.60 -4.63 -4.53
C PHE A 106 17.72 -5.66 -4.62
N ILE A 107 17.91 -6.33 -5.77
CA ILE A 107 19.03 -7.25 -5.96
C ILE A 107 20.36 -6.50 -5.84
N LEU A 108 20.52 -5.39 -6.55
CA LEU A 108 21.74 -4.59 -6.59
C LEU A 108 22.13 -4.11 -5.19
N PHE A 109 21.19 -3.50 -4.45
CA PHE A 109 21.49 -2.99 -3.11
C PHE A 109 21.49 -4.07 -2.02
N THR A 110 21.07 -5.31 -2.31
CA THR A 110 21.15 -6.43 -1.35
C THR A 110 22.45 -7.20 -1.48
N TYR A 111 22.90 -7.48 -2.71
CA TYR A 111 24.01 -8.40 -2.96
C TYR A 111 25.28 -7.75 -3.52
N ILE A 112 25.19 -6.53 -4.07
CA ILE A 112 26.34 -5.87 -4.69
C ILE A 112 26.85 -4.74 -3.78
N ASP A 113 26.00 -3.77 -3.45
CA ASP A 113 26.38 -2.58 -2.66
C ASP A 113 26.09 -2.73 -1.16
N TYR A 114 25.29 -3.73 -0.76
CA TYR A 114 24.89 -4.01 0.62
C TYR A 114 24.27 -2.81 1.40
N SER A 115 23.77 -1.80 0.69
CA SER A 115 23.24 -0.57 1.31
C SER A 115 21.76 -0.67 1.68
N LEU A 116 21.49 -0.78 2.99
CA LEU A 116 20.12 -0.73 3.53
C LEU A 116 19.46 0.63 3.29
N ALA A 117 20.22 1.72 3.35
CA ALA A 117 19.74 3.06 3.07
C ALA A 117 19.19 3.17 1.65
N MET A 118 19.93 2.67 0.65
CA MET A 118 19.50 2.72 -0.75
C MET A 118 18.22 1.91 -0.98
N ARG A 119 18.06 0.74 -0.35
CA ARG A 119 16.81 -0.04 -0.41
C ARG A 119 15.61 0.74 0.13
N ILE A 120 15.79 1.48 1.23
CA ILE A 120 14.74 2.33 1.80
C ILE A 120 14.44 3.52 0.88
N ILE A 121 15.46 4.15 0.31
CA ILE A 121 15.34 5.29 -0.61
C ILE A 121 14.53 4.88 -1.84
N ILE A 122 14.90 3.80 -2.53
CA ILE A 122 14.19 3.39 -3.75
C ILE A 122 12.73 3.02 -3.47
N PHE A 123 12.46 2.33 -2.36
CA PHE A 123 11.09 1.98 -1.98
C PHE A 123 10.27 3.23 -1.62
N SER A 124 10.88 4.17 -0.91
CA SER A 124 10.23 5.42 -0.54
C SER A 124 9.92 6.28 -1.75
N ILE A 125 10.84 6.41 -2.71
CA ILE A 125 10.61 7.11 -3.98
C ILE A 125 9.45 6.46 -4.74
N PHE A 126 9.41 5.13 -4.82
CA PHE A 126 8.30 4.42 -5.43
C PHE A 126 6.96 4.77 -4.75
N CYS A 127 6.90 4.76 -3.41
CA CYS A 127 5.71 5.14 -2.66
C CYS A 127 5.32 6.61 -2.86
N ILE A 128 6.28 7.54 -2.98
CA ILE A 128 6.02 8.95 -3.27
C ILE A 128 5.35 9.09 -4.64
N ILE A 129 5.94 8.50 -5.68
CA ILE A 129 5.43 8.59 -7.05
C ILE A 129 4.00 8.05 -7.12
N TYR A 130 3.77 6.83 -6.62
CA TYR A 130 2.44 6.23 -6.67
C TYR A 130 1.45 6.91 -5.73
N GLY A 131 1.89 7.39 -4.56
CA GLY A 131 1.06 8.17 -3.65
C GLY A 131 0.55 9.46 -4.29
N LEU A 132 1.43 10.20 -4.98
CA LEU A 132 1.06 11.40 -5.73
C LEU A 132 0.10 11.09 -6.89
N ILE A 133 0.38 10.03 -7.66
CA ILE A 133 -0.50 9.59 -8.76
C ILE A 133 -1.90 9.26 -8.22
N VAL A 134 -2.00 8.47 -7.15
CA VAL A 134 -3.29 8.09 -6.56
C VAL A 134 -4.02 9.32 -5.99
N SER A 135 -3.28 10.22 -5.34
CA SER A 135 -3.83 11.48 -4.84
C SER A 135 -4.42 12.32 -5.98
N TRP A 136 -3.71 12.42 -7.10
CA TRP A 136 -4.18 13.09 -8.31
C TRP A 136 -5.46 12.44 -8.87
N LEU A 137 -5.54 11.11 -8.91
CA LEU A 137 -6.76 10.41 -9.37
C LEU A 137 -8.00 10.81 -8.55
N PHE A 138 -7.87 10.91 -7.22
CA PHE A 138 -8.97 11.37 -6.36
C PHE A 138 -9.27 12.86 -6.50
N PHE A 139 -8.26 13.68 -6.83
CA PHE A 139 -8.44 15.11 -7.10
C PHE A 139 -9.27 15.36 -8.36
N GLU A 140 -8.93 14.66 -9.44
CA GLU A 140 -9.53 14.83 -10.77
C GLU A 140 -10.95 14.23 -10.81
N ASN A 141 -11.16 13.06 -10.20
CA ASN A 141 -12.40 12.30 -10.32
C ASN A 141 -13.36 12.51 -9.14
N LYS A 142 -13.61 13.77 -8.77
CA LYS A 142 -14.54 14.16 -7.70
C LYS A 142 -16.00 13.84 -8.09
N ASN A 143 -16.40 12.59 -7.90
CA ASN A 143 -17.80 12.18 -8.05
C ASN A 143 -18.68 12.97 -7.05
N LYS A 144 -19.74 13.62 -7.54
CA LYS A 144 -20.61 14.50 -6.74
C LYS A 144 -21.17 13.82 -5.47
N GLY A 145 -21.45 12.51 -5.52
CA GLY A 145 -21.93 11.73 -4.37
C GLY A 145 -20.86 11.25 -3.38
N PHE A 146 -19.57 11.34 -3.74
CA PHE A 146 -18.44 10.82 -2.94
C PHE A 146 -17.36 11.87 -2.66
N LYS A 147 -17.66 13.16 -2.85
CA LYS A 147 -16.69 14.26 -2.77
C LYS A 147 -15.87 14.24 -1.48
N ILE A 148 -16.50 14.01 -0.33
CA ILE A 148 -15.79 13.99 0.96
C ILE A 148 -14.82 12.82 1.08
N PHE A 149 -15.20 11.62 0.62
CA PHE A 149 -14.33 10.44 0.63
C PHE A 149 -13.15 10.62 -0.32
N ASN A 150 -13.37 11.27 -1.48
CA ASN A 150 -12.29 11.57 -2.41
C ASN A 150 -11.31 12.59 -1.82
N ILE A 151 -11.80 13.63 -1.14
CA ILE A 151 -10.94 14.63 -0.47
C ILE A 151 -10.11 13.98 0.65
N ILE A 152 -10.74 13.17 1.51
CA ILE A 152 -10.00 12.50 2.59
C ILE A 152 -8.94 11.55 2.00
N SER A 153 -9.29 10.78 0.97
CA SER A 153 -8.33 9.89 0.29
C SER A 153 -7.15 10.69 -0.30
N LEU A 154 -7.43 11.77 -1.01
CA LEU A 154 -6.42 12.68 -1.55
C LEU A 154 -5.45 13.17 -0.47
N VAL A 155 -5.97 13.66 0.65
CA VAL A 155 -5.17 14.21 1.75
C VAL A 155 -4.32 13.11 2.38
N LEU A 156 -4.90 11.94 2.64
CA LEU A 156 -4.17 10.82 3.22
C LEU A 156 -3.01 10.36 2.32
N PHE A 157 -3.23 10.21 1.01
CA PHE A 157 -2.14 9.85 0.09
C PHE A 157 -1.07 10.94 -0.02
N LEU A 158 -1.42 12.24 0.08
CA LEU A 158 -0.44 13.34 0.17
C LEU A 158 0.39 13.26 1.45
N ILE A 159 -0.25 13.05 2.60
CA ILE A 159 0.44 12.85 3.88
C ILE A 159 1.43 11.68 3.75
N GLY A 160 1.01 10.58 3.12
CA GLY A 160 1.89 9.46 2.79
C GLY A 160 3.11 9.89 1.98
N ALA A 161 2.91 10.59 0.87
CA ALA A 161 4.01 11.08 0.02
C ALA A 161 4.99 11.97 0.81
N VAL A 162 4.49 12.88 1.65
CA VAL A 162 5.33 13.73 2.52
C VAL A 162 6.11 12.88 3.53
N LEU A 163 5.47 11.91 4.18
CA LEU A 163 6.15 11.01 5.12
C LEU A 163 7.27 10.19 4.45
N PHE A 164 7.02 9.65 3.25
CA PHE A 164 8.04 8.93 2.50
C PHE A 164 9.16 9.84 1.97
N LEU A 165 8.86 11.11 1.67
CA LEU A 165 9.88 12.09 1.32
C LEU A 165 10.82 12.35 2.51
N ILE A 166 10.26 12.60 3.69
CA ILE A 166 11.04 12.76 4.94
C ILE A 166 11.87 11.51 5.21
N ARG A 167 11.28 10.31 5.03
CA ARG A 167 11.97 9.03 5.18
C ARG A 167 13.16 8.90 4.22
N THR A 168 13.02 9.37 2.98
CA THR A 168 14.08 9.36 1.97
C THR A 168 15.26 10.23 2.42
N PHE A 169 14.99 11.46 2.87
CA PHE A 169 16.02 12.38 3.38
C PHE A 169 16.73 11.87 4.64
N LYS A 170 16.00 11.22 5.56
CA LYS A 170 16.65 10.62 6.74
C LYS A 170 17.50 9.41 6.37
N ALA A 171 17.06 8.61 5.41
CA ALA A 171 17.83 7.44 4.99
C ALA A 171 19.14 7.81 4.29
N SER A 172 19.23 8.97 3.64
CA SER A 172 20.47 9.45 3.03
C SER A 172 21.46 10.07 4.02
N THR A 173 21.03 10.44 5.22
CA THR A 173 21.84 11.21 6.18
C THR A 173 22.29 10.40 7.40
N ILE A 174 21.57 9.35 7.77
CA ILE A 174 21.81 8.59 9.01
C ILE A 174 22.19 7.14 8.69
N LYS A 175 23.22 6.61 9.36
CA LYS A 175 23.51 5.16 9.35
C LYS A 175 22.37 4.41 10.06
N ILE A 176 21.51 3.79 9.27
CA ILE A 176 20.36 3.03 9.78
C ILE A 176 20.84 1.67 10.32
N HIS A 177 20.50 1.36 11.57
CA HIS A 177 20.76 0.05 12.17
C HIS A 177 19.88 -1.03 11.53
N GLY A 178 20.44 -2.23 11.29
CA GLY A 178 19.74 -3.31 10.59
C GLY A 178 18.58 -3.96 11.36
N ASN A 179 18.48 -3.75 12.67
CA ASN A 179 17.53 -4.43 13.54
C ASN A 179 16.31 -3.55 13.87
N TYR A 180 15.24 -3.69 13.08
CA TYR A 180 14.04 -2.85 13.17
C TYR A 180 13.24 -3.00 14.47
N LEU A 181 13.34 -4.16 15.14
CA LEU A 181 12.54 -4.46 16.34
C LEU A 181 13.10 -3.83 17.62
N SER A 182 14.37 -3.44 17.63
CA SER A 182 15.03 -2.81 18.78
C SER A 182 15.13 -1.28 18.65
N THR A 183 14.75 -0.72 17.51
CA THR A 183 14.85 0.71 17.25
C THR A 183 13.57 1.43 17.66
N THR A 184 13.69 2.44 18.52
CA THR A 184 12.65 3.43 18.84
C THR A 184 12.61 4.57 17.83
N ASP A 185 13.12 4.33 16.61
CA ASP A 185 13.19 5.38 15.60
C ASP A 185 11.78 5.83 15.22
N LEU A 186 11.50 7.08 15.59
CA LEU A 186 10.23 7.75 15.37
C LEU A 186 9.78 7.63 13.90
N MET A 187 10.71 7.58 12.94
CA MET A 187 10.35 7.40 11.54
C MET A 187 9.70 6.06 11.24
N ILE A 188 10.20 4.97 11.81
CA ILE A 188 9.62 3.65 11.58
C ILE A 188 8.21 3.63 12.18
N SER A 189 8.04 4.17 13.38
CA SER A 189 6.73 4.31 14.01
C SER A 189 5.76 5.17 13.18
N LEU A 190 6.22 6.27 12.58
CA LEU A 190 5.36 7.09 11.71
C LEU A 190 4.90 6.34 10.45
N VAL A 191 5.77 5.55 9.82
CA VAL A 191 5.42 4.77 8.61
C VAL A 191 4.37 3.71 8.93
N TYR A 192 4.55 2.94 9.99
CA TYR A 192 3.57 1.93 10.39
C TYR A 192 2.27 2.58 10.91
N GLY A 193 2.34 3.73 11.57
CA GLY A 193 1.16 4.49 12.00
C GLY A 193 0.36 5.01 10.81
N TYR A 194 1.05 5.53 9.80
CA TYR A 194 0.44 5.88 8.53
C TYR A 194 -0.21 4.67 7.87
N LEU A 195 0.49 3.54 7.81
CA LEU A 195 -0.04 2.32 7.21
C LEU A 195 -1.31 1.83 7.92
N LEU A 196 -1.34 1.89 9.25
CA LEU A 196 -2.52 1.56 10.06
C LEU A 196 -3.71 2.46 9.69
N ILE A 197 -3.50 3.76 9.64
CA ILE A 197 -4.55 4.74 9.29
C ILE A 197 -5.04 4.47 7.87
N MET A 198 -4.12 4.21 6.93
CA MET A 198 -4.46 3.91 5.55
C MET A 198 -5.28 2.64 5.40
N THR A 199 -4.93 1.55 6.09
CA THR A 199 -5.66 0.28 5.97
C THR A 199 -7.07 0.39 6.55
N ILE A 200 -7.23 1.13 7.65
CA ILE A 200 -8.55 1.47 8.21
C ILE A 200 -9.35 2.30 7.19
N TRP A 201 -8.73 3.34 6.62
CA TRP A 201 -9.40 4.19 5.64
C TRP A 201 -9.83 3.43 4.38
N LEU A 202 -8.95 2.61 3.82
CA LEU A 202 -9.25 1.77 2.66
C LEU A 202 -10.40 0.79 2.94
N THR A 203 -10.49 0.27 4.17
CA THR A 203 -11.61 -0.57 4.61
C THR A 203 -12.93 0.22 4.55
N ILE A 204 -12.95 1.42 5.13
CA ILE A 204 -14.13 2.31 5.13
C ILE A 204 -14.54 2.65 3.69
N LEU A 205 -13.58 3.02 2.86
CA LEU A 205 -13.79 3.37 1.45
C LEU A 205 -14.44 2.21 0.70
N LEU A 206 -13.92 0.99 0.89
CA LEU A 206 -14.42 -0.22 0.23
C LEU A 206 -15.85 -0.56 0.66
N ILE A 207 -16.15 -0.50 1.96
CA ILE A 207 -17.50 -0.73 2.50
C ILE A 207 -18.48 0.29 1.93
N LYS A 208 -18.12 1.58 1.94
CA LYS A 208 -19.02 2.65 1.48
C LYS A 208 -19.34 2.52 0.00
N HIS A 209 -18.32 2.26 -0.84
CA HIS A 209 -18.54 2.02 -2.27
C HIS A 209 -19.36 0.76 -2.52
N SER A 210 -19.07 -0.33 -1.81
CA SER A 210 -19.79 -1.59 -1.95
C SER A 210 -21.29 -1.42 -1.67
N ASN A 211 -21.62 -0.77 -0.55
CA ASN A 211 -23.00 -0.52 -0.14
C ASN A 211 -23.74 0.42 -1.13
N HIS A 212 -23.08 1.48 -1.61
CA HIS A 212 -23.72 2.40 -2.57
C HIS A 212 -24.12 1.70 -3.88
N ILE A 213 -23.27 0.80 -4.39
CA ILE A 213 -23.57 0.02 -5.61
C ILE A 213 -24.71 -0.98 -5.36
N THR A 214 -24.78 -1.62 -4.19
CA THR A 214 -25.87 -2.55 -3.89
C THR A 214 -27.21 -1.83 -3.72
N PHE A 215 -27.22 -0.65 -3.06
CA PHE A 215 -28.45 0.14 -2.87
C PHE A 215 -29.01 0.68 -4.19
N THR A 216 -28.15 1.18 -5.09
CA THR A 216 -28.59 1.67 -6.40
C THR A 216 -29.19 0.57 -7.27
N LYS A 217 -28.60 -0.64 -7.27
CA LYS A 217 -29.19 -1.81 -7.96
C LYS A 217 -30.56 -2.21 -7.42
N SER A 218 -30.75 -2.17 -6.10
CA SER A 218 -32.04 -2.52 -5.49
C SER A 218 -33.16 -1.55 -5.86
N LYS A 219 -32.85 -0.27 -6.11
CA LYS A 219 -33.84 0.72 -6.54
C LYS A 219 -34.27 0.56 -8.00
N ASN A 220 -33.34 0.16 -8.89
CA ASN A 220 -33.65 0.02 -10.31
C ASN A 220 -34.41 -1.27 -10.67
N ASN A 221 -34.52 -2.21 -9.72
CA ASN A 221 -35.25 -3.48 -9.89
C ASN A 221 -36.67 -3.45 -9.29
N LYS A 222 -37.12 -2.29 -8.76
CA LYS A 222 -38.49 -2.05 -8.32
C LYS A 222 -39.16 -1.12 -9.32
#